data_AF-A0A810N4P1-F1
#
_entry.id   AF-A0A810N4P1-F1
#
_cell.length_a   1.000
_cell.length_b   1.000
_cell.length_c   1.000
_cell.angle_alpha   90.00
_cell.angle_beta   90.00
_cell.angle_gamma   90.00
#
_symmetry.space_group_name_H-M   'P 1'
#
loop_
_entity.id
_entity.type
_entity.pdbx_description
1 polymer ?
#
loop_
_entity_poly.entity_id
_entity_poly.type
_entity_poly.pdbx_seq_one_letter_code
_entity_poly.pdbx_strand_id
1 'polypeptide(L)'
;MPSTDTDLRPIPVGLARDHDPAVITVPGIDIGPAELREPAADAVARWRRDGVRKVVLPDPVDLTVAGADAEAVDTVRRLVLVRELTSHGIAVDWRLRLPGDDDQEWLPYGHLRPPLELLPPPTAIGADPAQQLAAWHKAFYFDKCTYRRGPGFVQVRDRRSGRLNLITIDDPAYLAVLDQLMDGAELTDVDLGIARDFGEEGLVTKVGDLLVWLPYRLRRWPLPSMVV
;
A
#
# COMPACT_ATOMS: atom_id res chain seq x y z
N MET A 1 10.11 -17.17 -18.21
CA MET A 1 11.03 -17.21 -17.07
C MET A 1 11.20 -15.78 -16.61
N PRO A 2 10.79 -15.39 -15.39
CA PRO A 2 11.05 -14.03 -14.97
C PRO A 2 12.54 -13.92 -14.65
N SER A 3 13.08 -12.79 -15.09
CA SER A 3 14.46 -12.38 -14.99
C SER A 3 15.00 -12.54 -13.58
N THR A 4 16.21 -13.09 -13.54
CA THR A 4 17.26 -12.96 -12.52
C THR A 4 17.00 -11.93 -11.44
N ASP A 5 17.00 -12.44 -10.21
CA ASP A 5 17.25 -11.79 -8.92
C ASP A 5 18.25 -10.63 -9.04
N THR A 6 17.75 -9.44 -9.40
CA THR A 6 18.45 -8.19 -9.12
C THR A 6 18.49 -8.09 -7.61
N ASP A 7 19.69 -7.99 -7.03
CA ASP A 7 19.93 -7.92 -5.58
C ASP A 7 19.19 -6.72 -4.96
N LEU A 8 17.89 -6.91 -4.71
CA LEU A 8 17.00 -5.89 -4.20
C LEU A 8 17.44 -5.58 -2.78
N ARG A 9 17.69 -4.28 -2.52
CA ARG A 9 18.13 -3.84 -1.20
C ARG A 9 17.14 -4.31 -0.13
N PRO A 10 17.60 -4.94 0.96
CA PRO A 10 16.71 -5.32 2.04
C PRO A 10 16.04 -4.07 2.63
N ILE A 11 14.73 -4.12 2.88
CA ILE A 11 14.01 -3.02 3.55
C ILE A 11 14.01 -3.33 5.06
N PRO A 12 14.69 -2.52 5.90
CA PRO A 12 14.70 -2.73 7.34
C PRO A 12 13.32 -2.42 7.94
N VAL A 13 12.90 -3.23 8.91
CA VAL A 13 11.66 -3.05 9.65
C VAL A 13 11.83 -3.43 11.12
N GLY A 14 11.03 -2.83 12.00
CA GLY A 14 10.82 -3.31 13.38
C GLY A 14 9.53 -4.14 13.47
N LEU A 15 9.54 -5.25 14.20
CA LEU A 15 8.38 -6.12 14.36
C LEU A 15 7.92 -6.16 15.82
N ALA A 16 6.60 -6.14 16.07
CA ALA A 16 6.05 -6.32 17.41
C ALA A 16 4.73 -7.12 17.40
N ARG A 17 4.44 -7.79 18.53
CA ARG A 17 3.24 -8.61 18.77
C ARG A 17 2.01 -7.80 19.16
N ASP A 18 2.19 -6.54 19.54
CA ASP A 18 1.11 -5.61 19.85
C ASP A 18 1.43 -4.22 19.28
N HIS A 19 0.39 -3.41 19.11
CA HIS A 19 0.46 -2.04 18.66
C HIS A 19 0.08 -1.04 19.75
N ASP A 20 -0.49 -1.48 20.87
CA ASP A 20 -0.81 -0.62 22.01
C ASP A 20 0.49 -0.07 22.64
N PRO A 21 0.69 1.26 22.64
CA PRO A 21 1.85 1.88 23.26
C PRO A 21 2.02 1.54 24.75
N ALA A 22 0.93 1.22 25.47
CA ALA A 22 0.96 0.89 26.88
C ALA A 22 1.65 -0.46 27.18
N VAL A 23 1.72 -1.37 26.20
CA VAL A 23 2.29 -2.72 26.39
C VAL A 23 3.56 -2.96 25.58
N ILE A 24 3.99 -2.00 24.75
CA ILE A 24 5.15 -2.19 23.86
C ILE A 24 6.44 -2.50 24.62
N THR A 25 6.56 -2.05 25.88
CA THR A 25 7.72 -2.28 26.75
C THR A 25 7.66 -3.60 27.52
N VAL A 26 6.56 -4.35 27.43
CA VAL A 26 6.41 -5.64 28.10
C VAL A 26 7.32 -6.67 27.42
N PRO A 27 8.10 -7.47 28.17
CA PRO A 27 8.97 -8.49 27.60
C PRO A 27 8.23 -9.45 26.65
N GLY A 28 8.78 -9.62 25.45
CA GLY A 28 8.20 -10.48 24.41
C GLY A 28 7.17 -9.82 23.50
N ILE A 29 6.78 -8.56 23.74
CA ILE A 29 5.95 -7.79 22.81
C ILE A 29 6.78 -7.27 21.64
N ASP A 30 7.92 -6.66 21.91
CA ASP A 30 8.90 -6.33 20.87
C ASP A 30 9.57 -7.63 20.37
N ILE A 31 9.55 -7.84 19.05
CA ILE A 31 10.24 -8.96 18.39
C ILE A 31 11.62 -8.50 17.91
N GLY A 32 11.81 -7.19 17.69
CA GLY A 32 13.05 -6.60 17.23
C GLY A 32 13.14 -6.40 15.71
N PRO A 33 14.35 -6.10 15.21
CA PRO A 33 14.56 -5.76 13.81
C PRO A 33 14.46 -6.99 12.90
N ALA A 34 13.98 -6.76 11.68
CA ALA A 34 13.97 -7.71 10.59
C ALA A 34 14.18 -6.98 9.25
N GLU A 35 14.26 -7.74 8.17
CA GLU A 35 14.41 -7.20 6.83
C GLU A 35 13.42 -7.86 5.87
N LEU A 36 12.79 -7.06 5.02
CA LEU A 36 12.05 -7.56 3.86
C LEU A 36 13.02 -7.77 2.69
N ARG A 37 13.23 -9.05 2.35
CA ARG A 37 14.08 -9.50 1.24
C ARG A 37 13.30 -10.16 0.10
N GLU A 38 12.10 -10.64 0.39
CA GLU A 38 11.22 -11.34 -0.54
C GLU A 38 10.00 -10.47 -0.89
N PRO A 39 9.06 -10.93 -1.74
CA PRO A 39 7.80 -10.22 -1.98
C PRO A 39 7.03 -9.94 -0.69
N ALA A 40 6.51 -8.71 -0.55
CA ALA A 40 5.87 -8.28 0.70
C ALA A 40 4.67 -9.15 1.09
N ALA A 41 3.92 -9.66 0.11
CA ALA A 41 2.77 -10.52 0.35
C ALA A 41 3.16 -11.80 1.13
N ASP A 42 4.31 -12.39 0.83
CA ASP A 42 4.80 -13.62 1.46
C ASP A 42 5.36 -13.35 2.86
N ALA A 43 6.20 -12.31 2.97
CA ALA A 43 6.77 -11.89 4.25
C ALA A 43 5.68 -11.52 5.27
N VAL A 44 4.72 -10.67 4.87
CA VAL A 44 3.64 -10.22 5.75
C VAL A 44 2.72 -11.39 6.16
N ALA A 45 2.43 -12.32 5.24
CA ALA A 45 1.65 -13.51 5.57
C ALA A 45 2.36 -14.41 6.60
N ARG A 46 3.69 -14.54 6.50
CA ARG A 46 4.51 -15.25 7.48
C ARG A 46 4.55 -14.53 8.82
N TRP A 47 4.90 -13.24 8.85
CA TRP A 47 4.89 -12.41 10.05
C TRP A 47 3.56 -12.45 10.78
N ARG A 48 2.44 -12.41 10.05
CA ARG A 48 1.12 -12.52 10.64
C ARG A 48 0.92 -13.85 11.38
N ARG A 49 1.32 -14.97 10.76
CA ARG A 49 1.27 -16.32 11.37
C ARG A 49 2.15 -16.39 12.60
N ASP A 50 3.32 -15.76 12.56
CA ASP A 50 4.27 -15.73 13.67
C ASP A 50 3.84 -14.79 14.81
N GLY A 51 2.73 -14.08 14.64
CA GLY A 51 2.08 -13.28 15.68
C GLY A 51 2.39 -11.79 15.63
N VAL A 52 3.04 -11.30 14.58
CA VAL A 52 3.26 -9.85 14.37
C VAL A 52 1.91 -9.14 14.24
N ARG A 53 1.76 -8.01 14.94
CA ARG A 53 0.58 -7.12 14.91
C ARG A 53 0.94 -5.67 14.65
N LYS A 54 2.22 -5.31 14.77
CA LYS A 54 2.74 -4.00 14.40
C LYS A 54 4.06 -4.15 13.63
N VAL A 55 4.23 -3.29 12.63
CA VAL A 55 5.49 -3.13 11.90
C VAL A 55 5.88 -1.64 11.92
N VAL A 56 7.17 -1.36 12.09
CA VAL A 56 7.73 -0.01 12.00
C VAL A 56 8.60 0.06 10.74
N LEU A 57 8.28 0.97 9.83
CA LEU A 57 9.13 1.33 8.69
C LEU A 57 9.97 2.55 9.10
N PRO A 58 11.29 2.40 9.31
CA PRO A 58 12.13 3.49 9.79
C PRO A 58 12.26 4.60 8.74
N ASP A 59 12.50 4.27 7.48
CA ASP A 59 12.65 5.28 6.41
C ASP A 59 11.29 5.64 5.80
N PRO A 60 11.10 6.91 5.38
CA PRO A 60 9.87 7.33 4.75
C PRO A 60 9.63 6.66 3.39
N VAL A 61 8.37 6.54 3.04
CA VAL A 61 7.93 6.28 1.65
C VAL A 61 7.89 7.63 0.94
N ASP A 62 8.76 7.84 -0.04
CA ASP A 62 8.82 9.09 -0.79
C ASP A 62 8.26 8.93 -2.20
N LEU A 63 7.05 9.43 -2.43
CA LEU A 63 6.40 9.34 -3.74
C LEU A 63 6.85 10.42 -4.73
N THR A 64 7.76 11.31 -4.34
CA THR A 64 8.31 12.37 -5.22
C THR A 64 9.50 11.89 -6.07
N VAL A 65 9.94 10.64 -5.87
CA VAL A 65 11.01 10.01 -6.63
C VAL A 65 10.74 10.04 -8.13
N ALA A 66 11.79 10.23 -8.92
CA ALA A 66 11.74 10.34 -10.38
C ALA A 66 12.54 9.21 -11.05
N GLY A 67 12.18 8.84 -12.29
CA GLY A 67 12.87 7.80 -13.06
C GLY A 67 12.55 6.36 -12.60
N ALA A 68 13.20 5.36 -13.21
CA ALA A 68 12.99 3.93 -12.91
C ALA A 68 14.15 3.30 -12.11
N ASP A 69 14.88 4.08 -11.32
CA ASP A 69 16.09 3.60 -10.66
C ASP A 69 15.82 2.80 -9.37
N ALA A 70 16.90 2.42 -8.68
CA ALA A 70 16.83 1.64 -7.45
C ALA A 70 16.04 2.37 -6.32
N GLU A 71 15.94 3.69 -6.35
CA GLU A 71 15.16 4.46 -5.37
C GLU A 71 13.67 4.34 -5.67
N ALA A 72 13.27 4.47 -6.94
CA ALA A 72 11.87 4.24 -7.35
C ALA A 72 11.41 2.81 -7.01
N VAL A 73 12.25 1.80 -7.28
CA VAL A 73 11.96 0.40 -6.93
C VAL A 73 11.83 0.22 -5.41
N ASP A 74 12.71 0.82 -4.61
CA ASP A 74 12.64 0.74 -3.14
C ASP A 74 11.35 1.39 -2.61
N THR A 75 10.98 2.58 -3.10
CA THR A 75 9.74 3.27 -2.74
C THR A 75 8.51 2.41 -3.06
N VAL A 76 8.43 1.84 -4.27
CA VAL A 76 7.31 0.96 -4.65
C VAL A 76 7.23 -0.24 -3.71
N ARG A 77 8.36 -0.90 -3.40
CA ARG A 77 8.39 -2.04 -2.48
C ARG A 77 7.91 -1.67 -1.08
N ARG A 78 8.25 -0.48 -0.57
CA ARG A 78 7.75 0.02 0.73
C ARG A 78 6.26 0.34 0.70
N LEU A 79 5.76 0.94 -0.39
CA LEU A 79 4.33 1.21 -0.56
C LEU A 79 3.52 -0.10 -0.64
N VAL A 80 4.02 -1.09 -1.39
CA VAL A 80 3.45 -2.44 -1.46
C VAL A 80 3.47 -3.12 -0.09
N LEU A 81 4.54 -2.96 0.69
CA LEU A 81 4.59 -3.45 2.07
C LEU A 81 3.48 -2.84 2.94
N VAL A 82 3.26 -1.52 2.88
CA VAL A 82 2.16 -0.85 3.59
C VAL A 82 0.79 -1.39 3.13
N ARG A 83 0.61 -1.62 1.83
CA ARG A 83 -0.60 -2.23 1.26
C ARG A 83 -0.86 -3.62 1.83
N GLU A 84 0.15 -4.49 1.87
CA GLU A 84 0.01 -5.85 2.39
C GLU A 84 -0.18 -5.88 3.91
N LEU A 85 0.50 -5.02 4.66
CA LEU A 85 0.26 -4.85 6.10
C LEU A 85 -1.19 -4.42 6.37
N THR A 86 -1.69 -3.45 5.59
CA THR A 86 -3.09 -3.03 5.62
C THR A 86 -4.02 -4.18 5.27
N SER A 87 -3.73 -4.99 4.25
CA SER A 87 -4.51 -6.18 3.88
C SER A 87 -4.70 -7.17 5.03
N HIS A 88 -3.67 -7.33 5.86
CA HIS A 88 -3.70 -8.18 7.04
C HIS A 88 -4.26 -7.45 8.29
N GLY A 89 -4.49 -6.14 8.24
CA GLY A 89 -4.87 -5.37 9.43
C GLY A 89 -3.77 -5.30 10.48
N ILE A 90 -2.52 -5.50 10.08
CA ILE A 90 -1.34 -5.25 10.91
C ILE A 90 -1.16 -3.72 11.00
N ALA A 91 -0.93 -3.21 12.21
CA ALA A 91 -0.61 -1.80 12.40
C ALA A 91 0.74 -1.49 11.75
N VAL A 92 0.88 -0.31 11.16
CA VAL A 92 2.13 0.12 10.55
C VAL A 92 2.42 1.55 10.96
N ASP A 93 3.61 1.75 11.51
CA ASP A 93 4.17 3.06 11.79
C ASP A 93 5.09 3.39 10.61
N TRP A 94 4.70 4.38 9.82
CA TRP A 94 5.40 4.78 8.61
C TRP A 94 5.23 6.28 8.38
N ARG A 95 6.09 6.85 7.55
CA ARG A 95 6.05 8.26 7.16
C ARG A 95 5.94 8.32 5.65
N LEU A 96 5.20 9.29 5.14
CA LEU A 96 4.90 9.41 3.71
C LEU A 96 5.18 10.82 3.23
N ARG A 97 5.82 10.94 2.08
CA ARG A 97 5.86 12.17 1.29
C ARG A 97 5.00 11.98 0.04
N LEU A 98 4.01 12.86 -0.14
CA LEU A 98 3.12 12.87 -1.30
C LEU A 98 3.80 13.54 -2.51
N PRO A 99 3.40 13.19 -3.75
CA PRO A 99 4.09 13.63 -4.97
C PRO A 99 3.99 15.13 -5.26
N GLY A 100 2.99 15.84 -4.74
CA GLY A 100 2.77 17.27 -4.93
C GLY A 100 2.11 17.93 -3.72
N ASP A 101 1.44 19.05 -3.95
CA ASP A 101 0.96 19.99 -2.93
C ASP A 101 -0.55 20.23 -2.91
N ASP A 102 -1.33 19.49 -3.73
CA ASP A 102 -2.80 19.56 -3.73
C ASP A 102 -3.38 18.93 -2.43
N ASP A 103 -4.42 19.58 -1.88
CA ASP A 103 -5.05 19.22 -0.61
C ASP A 103 -5.72 17.83 -0.63
N GLN A 104 -5.97 17.29 -1.82
CA GLN A 104 -6.63 16.01 -2.08
C GLN A 104 -5.70 14.89 -2.56
N GLU A 105 -4.39 15.11 -2.70
CA GLU A 105 -3.46 14.08 -3.18
C GLU A 105 -3.38 12.81 -2.31
N TRP A 106 -3.79 12.92 -1.05
CA TRP A 106 -3.85 11.78 -0.14
C TRP A 106 -5.02 10.83 -0.46
N LEU A 107 -6.06 11.29 -1.17
CA LEU A 107 -7.30 10.54 -1.39
C LEU A 107 -7.09 9.15 -2.03
N PRO A 108 -6.25 8.97 -3.08
CA PRO A 108 -5.98 7.66 -3.65
C PRO A 108 -5.39 6.67 -2.64
N TYR A 109 -4.67 7.16 -1.64
CA TYR A 109 -4.04 6.36 -0.59
C TYR A 109 -4.90 6.23 0.67
N GLY A 110 -6.01 6.98 0.75
CA GLY A 110 -6.88 7.12 1.93
C GLY A 110 -7.53 5.84 2.47
N HIS A 111 -7.32 4.69 1.82
CA HIS A 111 -7.71 3.34 2.27
C HIS A 111 -6.58 2.56 2.94
N LEU A 112 -5.33 2.99 2.78
CA LEU A 112 -4.17 2.46 3.49
C LEU A 112 -4.17 2.96 4.93
N ARG A 113 -3.53 2.21 5.84
CA ARG A 113 -3.30 2.67 7.22
C ARG A 113 -2.67 4.07 7.19
N PRO A 114 -3.28 5.08 7.85
CA PRO A 114 -2.73 6.43 7.85
C PRO A 114 -1.28 6.42 8.35
N PRO A 115 -0.37 7.19 7.73
CA PRO A 115 0.99 7.32 8.22
C PRO A 115 1.02 8.02 9.58
N LEU A 116 2.12 7.90 10.31
CA LEU A 116 2.36 8.69 11.51
C LEU A 116 2.56 10.17 11.18
N GLU A 117 3.12 10.44 10.00
CA GLU A 117 3.50 11.78 9.56
C GLU A 117 3.39 11.86 8.04
N LEU A 118 2.80 12.97 7.57
CA LEU A 118 2.96 13.44 6.20
C LEU A 118 4.12 14.43 6.17
N LEU A 119 5.18 14.07 5.46
CA LEU A 119 6.34 14.93 5.26
C LEU A 119 5.99 15.99 4.21
N PRO A 120 6.40 17.26 4.40
CA PRO A 120 6.17 18.28 3.39
C PRO A 120 6.88 17.89 2.08
N PRO A 121 6.25 18.11 0.91
CA PRO A 121 6.94 17.95 -0.36
C PRO A 121 7.99 19.07 -0.48
N PRO A 122 9.07 18.87 -1.28
CA PRO A 122 10.20 19.80 -1.31
C PRO A 122 9.84 21.21 -1.78
N THR A 123 8.73 21.34 -2.50
CA THR A 123 8.31 22.57 -3.18
C THR A 123 7.01 23.17 -2.62
N ALA A 124 6.38 22.59 -1.60
CA ALA A 124 5.08 23.08 -1.11
C ALA A 124 5.17 24.51 -0.55
N ILE A 125 4.27 25.36 -1.04
CA ILE A 125 3.94 26.64 -0.42
C ILE A 125 2.47 26.57 0.00
N GLY A 126 2.19 26.45 1.29
CA GLY A 126 0.83 26.51 1.83
C GLY A 126 0.10 25.18 1.99
N ALA A 127 0.73 24.04 1.70
CA ALA A 127 0.20 22.74 2.11
C ALA A 127 0.17 22.64 3.65
N ASP A 128 -0.90 22.08 4.21
CA ASP A 128 -1.02 21.75 5.64
C ASP A 128 -1.05 20.22 5.81
N PRO A 129 0.13 19.56 5.91
CA PRO A 129 0.23 18.12 6.10
C PRO A 129 -0.53 17.62 7.33
N ALA A 130 -0.65 18.44 8.38
CA ALA A 130 -1.37 18.06 9.59
C ALA A 130 -2.88 17.99 9.35
N GLN A 131 -3.44 18.92 8.59
CA GLN A 131 -4.85 18.89 8.20
C GLN A 131 -5.16 17.70 7.29
N GLN A 132 -4.33 17.44 6.28
CA GLN A 132 -4.47 16.27 5.40
C GLN A 132 -4.39 14.96 6.19
N LEU A 133 -3.43 14.84 7.10
CA LEU A 133 -3.27 13.66 7.93
C LEU A 133 -4.49 13.46 8.85
N ALA A 134 -5.01 14.52 9.47
CA ALA A 134 -6.22 14.47 10.26
C ALA A 134 -7.44 14.02 9.44
N ALA A 135 -7.57 14.51 8.20
CA ALA A 135 -8.62 14.08 7.27
C ALA A 135 -8.49 12.60 6.89
N TRP A 136 -7.28 12.12 6.62
CA TRP A 136 -7.01 10.72 6.35
C TRP A 136 -7.39 9.83 7.54
N HIS A 137 -6.94 10.18 8.75
CA HIS A 137 -7.34 9.45 9.97
C HIS A 137 -8.85 9.38 10.15
N LYS A 138 -9.55 10.50 9.95
CA LYS A 138 -11.02 10.55 10.07
C LYS A 138 -11.72 9.71 9.00
N ALA A 139 -11.18 9.67 7.79
CA ALA A 139 -11.79 8.99 6.66
C ALA A 139 -11.41 7.50 6.58
N PHE A 140 -10.37 7.06 7.29
CA PHE A 140 -9.86 5.70 7.21
C PHE A 140 -10.78 4.70 7.93
N TYR A 141 -11.05 3.58 7.26
CA TYR A 141 -11.58 2.37 7.86
C TYR A 141 -11.16 1.16 7.01
N PHE A 142 -11.20 -0.03 7.60
CA PHE A 142 -10.87 -1.27 6.91
C PHE A 142 -11.94 -1.62 5.87
N ASP A 143 -11.57 -2.23 4.74
CA ASP A 143 -12.43 -2.48 3.57
C ASP A 143 -12.85 -1.22 2.78
N LYS A 144 -12.10 -0.11 2.89
CA LYS A 144 -12.42 1.14 2.17
C LYS A 144 -12.11 1.08 0.67
N CYS A 145 -10.99 0.50 0.26
CA CYS A 145 -10.69 0.17 -1.13
C CYS A 145 -9.95 -1.16 -1.21
N THR A 146 -10.64 -2.20 -1.69
CA THR A 146 -10.17 -3.58 -1.65
C THR A 146 -10.50 -4.33 -2.92
N TYR A 147 -9.82 -5.44 -3.15
CA TYR A 147 -10.20 -6.36 -4.20
C TYR A 147 -10.32 -7.81 -3.69
N ARG A 148 -11.12 -8.58 -4.41
CA ARG A 148 -11.13 -10.05 -4.34
C ARG A 148 -10.89 -10.63 -5.73
N ARG A 149 -10.20 -11.76 -5.79
CA ARG A 149 -9.97 -12.51 -7.04
C ARG A 149 -10.80 -13.78 -7.02
N GLY A 150 -11.60 -13.97 -8.06
CA GLY A 150 -12.33 -15.21 -8.34
C GLY A 150 -11.80 -15.88 -9.61
N PRO A 151 -12.40 -17.00 -10.04
CA PRO A 151 -12.02 -17.66 -11.28
C PRO A 151 -12.33 -16.75 -12.48
N GLY A 152 -11.28 -16.25 -13.15
CA GLY A 152 -11.42 -15.41 -14.35
C GLY A 152 -11.86 -13.98 -14.10
N PHE A 153 -11.87 -13.48 -12.86
CA PHE A 153 -12.19 -12.08 -12.59
C PHE A 153 -11.53 -11.55 -11.31
N VAL A 154 -11.38 -10.22 -11.26
CA VAL A 154 -11.10 -9.44 -10.06
C VAL A 154 -12.26 -8.48 -9.84
N GLN A 155 -12.74 -8.37 -8.60
CA GLN A 155 -13.74 -7.37 -8.24
C GLN A 155 -13.17 -6.41 -7.21
N VAL A 156 -13.17 -5.13 -7.55
CA VAL A 156 -12.75 -4.03 -6.68
C VAL A 156 -13.98 -3.40 -6.04
N ARG A 157 -13.90 -3.19 -4.73
CA ARG A 157 -14.85 -2.39 -3.94
C ARG A 157 -14.11 -1.13 -3.51
N ASP A 158 -14.57 0.02 -3.96
CA ASP A 158 -13.96 1.30 -3.62
C ASP A 158 -14.99 2.24 -3.01
N ARG A 159 -14.67 2.83 -1.86
CA ARG A 159 -15.47 3.82 -1.14
C ARG A 159 -14.69 5.11 -0.87
N ARG A 160 -13.53 5.33 -1.52
CA ARG A 160 -12.70 6.52 -1.31
C ARG A 160 -13.43 7.82 -1.63
N SER A 161 -14.32 7.82 -2.62
CA SER A 161 -15.19 8.95 -2.99
C SER A 161 -16.40 9.16 -2.06
N GLY A 162 -16.57 8.34 -1.02
CA GLY A 162 -17.74 8.37 -0.12
C GLY A 162 -18.95 7.59 -0.66
N ARG A 163 -18.91 7.08 -1.89
CA ARG A 163 -19.91 6.16 -2.47
C ARG A 163 -19.25 4.84 -2.82
N LEU A 164 -20.01 3.74 -2.74
CA LEU A 164 -19.52 2.44 -3.20
C LEU A 164 -19.47 2.44 -4.74
N ASN A 165 -18.25 2.37 -5.28
CA ASN A 165 -17.95 1.99 -6.65
C ASN A 165 -17.56 0.50 -6.67
N LEU A 166 -18.19 -0.28 -7.55
CA LEU A 166 -17.94 -1.72 -7.69
C LEU A 166 -17.48 -1.99 -9.11
N ILE A 167 -16.18 -2.26 -9.26
CA ILE A 167 -15.56 -2.47 -10.56
C ILE A 167 -15.30 -3.98 -10.71
N THR A 168 -15.76 -4.57 -11.81
CA THR A 168 -15.47 -5.96 -12.15
C THR A 168 -14.55 -5.97 -13.36
N ILE A 169 -13.41 -6.64 -13.20
CA ILE A 169 -12.38 -6.81 -14.22
C ILE A 169 -12.39 -8.29 -14.59
N ASP A 170 -12.88 -8.61 -15.77
CA ASP A 170 -12.98 -9.98 -16.30
C ASP A 170 -12.37 -10.13 -17.70
N ASP A 171 -11.93 -9.03 -18.32
CA ASP A 171 -11.14 -9.05 -19.54
C ASP A 171 -9.73 -9.62 -19.27
N PRO A 172 -9.30 -10.68 -19.99
CA PRO A 172 -7.99 -11.30 -19.78
C PRO A 172 -6.79 -10.36 -19.93
N ALA A 173 -6.85 -9.35 -20.81
CA ALA A 173 -5.78 -8.38 -20.99
C ALA A 173 -5.68 -7.45 -19.78
N TYR A 174 -6.81 -6.99 -19.25
CA TYR A 174 -6.85 -6.19 -18.02
C TYR A 174 -6.35 -6.98 -16.81
N LEU A 175 -6.72 -8.26 -16.72
CA LEU A 175 -6.22 -9.15 -15.65
C LEU A 175 -4.71 -9.36 -15.72
N ALA A 176 -4.16 -9.51 -16.93
CA ALA A 176 -2.71 -9.66 -17.13
C ALA A 176 -1.95 -8.40 -16.70
N VAL A 177 -2.42 -7.21 -17.09
CA VAL A 177 -1.82 -5.94 -16.67
C VAL A 177 -1.94 -5.75 -15.16
N LEU A 178 -3.10 -6.06 -14.57
CA LEU A 178 -3.26 -6.00 -13.12
C LEU A 178 -2.24 -6.90 -12.40
N ASP A 179 -2.03 -8.13 -12.88
CA ASP A 179 -1.06 -9.06 -12.30
C ASP A 179 0.37 -8.52 -12.38
N GLN A 180 0.76 -7.83 -13.46
CA GLN A 180 2.06 -7.15 -13.59
C GLN A 180 2.21 -6.01 -12.56
N LEU A 181 1.14 -5.25 -12.30
CA LEU A 181 1.17 -4.08 -11.41
C LEU A 181 1.13 -4.42 -9.92
N MET A 182 0.99 -5.70 -9.56
CA MET A 182 0.84 -6.13 -8.17
C MET A 182 2.03 -5.76 -7.29
N ASP A 183 3.26 -5.92 -7.79
CA ASP A 183 4.49 -5.61 -7.04
C ASP A 183 5.26 -4.41 -7.64
N GLY A 184 4.66 -3.75 -8.63
CA GLY A 184 5.28 -2.69 -9.43
C GLY A 184 5.73 -3.19 -10.79
N ALA A 185 5.48 -2.39 -11.84
CA ALA A 185 5.99 -2.63 -13.18
C ALA A 185 6.43 -1.34 -13.85
N GLU A 186 7.47 -1.39 -14.68
CA GLU A 186 7.89 -0.24 -15.48
C GLU A 186 6.84 0.14 -16.51
N LEU A 187 6.71 1.43 -16.81
CA LEU A 187 5.81 1.94 -17.85
C LEU A 187 6.01 1.26 -19.21
N THR A 188 7.23 0.80 -19.50
CA THR A 188 7.58 0.13 -20.76
C THR A 188 7.16 -1.34 -20.82
N ASP A 189 6.84 -1.95 -19.68
CA ASP A 189 6.56 -3.39 -19.55
C ASP A 189 5.06 -3.71 -19.49
N VAL A 190 4.22 -2.69 -19.49
CA VAL A 190 2.76 -2.80 -19.36
C VAL A 190 2.03 -2.16 -20.54
N ASP A 191 0.81 -2.61 -20.81
CA ASP A 191 -0.09 -1.90 -21.72
C ASP A 191 -0.53 -0.57 -21.07
N LEU A 192 0.01 0.54 -21.57
CA LEU A 192 -0.25 1.87 -21.03
C LEU A 192 -1.69 2.35 -21.23
N GLY A 193 -2.43 1.82 -22.22
CA GLY A 193 -3.83 2.13 -22.40
C GLY A 193 -4.65 1.59 -21.22
N ILE A 194 -4.46 0.31 -20.92
CA ILE A 194 -5.10 -0.37 -19.79
C ILE A 194 -4.65 0.25 -18.45
N ALA A 195 -3.36 0.51 -18.30
CA ALA A 195 -2.83 1.08 -17.06
C ALA A 195 -3.36 2.50 -16.80
N ARG A 196 -3.61 3.29 -17.86
CA ARG A 196 -4.26 4.60 -17.74
C ARG A 196 -5.71 4.48 -17.28
N ASP A 197 -6.48 3.54 -17.83
CA ASP A 197 -7.86 3.31 -17.39
C ASP A 197 -7.90 2.97 -15.88
N PHE A 198 -6.96 2.15 -15.39
CA PHE A 198 -6.82 1.92 -13.95
C PHE A 198 -6.43 3.17 -13.16
N GLY A 199 -5.59 4.03 -13.73
CA GLY A 199 -5.22 5.31 -13.13
C GLY A 199 -6.40 6.29 -13.02
N GLU A 200 -7.26 6.35 -14.04
CA GLU A 200 -8.49 7.18 -14.04
C GLU A 200 -9.48 6.75 -12.94
N GLU A 201 -9.54 5.45 -12.65
CA GLU A 201 -10.29 4.89 -11.51
C GLU A 201 -9.53 4.99 -10.16
N GLY A 202 -8.32 5.59 -10.16
CA GLY A 202 -7.45 5.72 -9.00
C GLY A 202 -6.98 4.39 -8.43
N LEU A 203 -6.98 3.30 -9.22
CA LEU A 203 -6.58 1.96 -8.79
C LEU A 203 -5.06 1.74 -8.92
N VAL A 204 -4.41 2.57 -9.74
CA VAL A 204 -2.96 2.54 -9.98
C VAL A 204 -2.39 3.92 -9.68
N THR A 205 -1.20 3.94 -9.09
CA THR A 205 -0.40 5.16 -8.96
C THR A 205 0.94 5.01 -9.66
N LYS A 206 1.57 6.15 -9.98
CA LYS A 206 2.90 6.25 -10.55
C LYS A 206 3.90 6.68 -9.47
N VAL A 207 5.04 6.00 -9.40
CA VAL A 207 6.17 6.32 -8.52
C VAL A 207 7.43 6.25 -9.36
N GLY A 208 8.12 7.36 -9.59
CA GLY A 208 9.14 7.40 -10.63
C GLY A 208 8.51 6.99 -11.97
N ASP A 209 9.11 6.05 -12.71
CA ASP A 209 8.55 5.45 -13.93
C ASP A 209 7.96 4.05 -13.71
N LEU A 210 7.64 3.72 -12.46
CA LEU A 210 6.94 2.50 -12.08
C LEU A 210 5.46 2.78 -11.83
N LEU A 211 4.61 1.83 -12.20
CA LEU A 211 3.20 1.80 -11.89
C LEU A 211 2.91 0.70 -10.87
N VAL A 212 2.04 0.98 -9.90
CA VAL A 212 1.69 0.03 -8.83
C VAL A 212 0.21 0.05 -8.50
N TRP A 213 -0.35 -1.15 -8.34
CA TRP A 213 -1.72 -1.38 -7.92
C TRP A 213 -1.95 -1.00 -6.45
N LEU A 214 -2.92 -0.12 -6.17
CA LEU A 214 -3.22 0.41 -4.85
C LEU A 214 -4.22 -0.42 -4.01
N PRO A 215 -5.32 -0.97 -4.56
CA PRO A 215 -6.28 -1.74 -3.77
C PRO A 215 -5.61 -2.94 -3.10
N TYR A 216 -5.84 -3.13 -1.81
CA TYR A 216 -5.32 -4.31 -1.12
C TYR A 216 -6.29 -5.49 -1.20
N ARG A 217 -5.75 -6.71 -1.13
CA ARG A 217 -6.57 -7.92 -1.14
C ARG A 217 -7.40 -8.01 0.14
N LEU A 218 -8.70 -8.25 0.04
CA LEU A 218 -9.51 -8.54 1.21
C LEU A 218 -9.24 -9.97 1.68
N ARG A 219 -8.47 -10.12 2.78
CA ARG A 219 -8.06 -11.44 3.32
C ARG A 219 -8.97 -11.98 4.42
N ARG A 220 -9.72 -11.11 5.09
CA ARG A 220 -10.70 -11.45 6.12
C ARG A 220 -11.90 -10.53 5.99
N TRP A 221 -13.10 -11.09 6.06
CA TRP A 221 -14.31 -10.30 6.13
C TRP A 221 -14.38 -9.64 7.52
N PRO A 222 -14.44 -8.30 7.63
CA PRO A 222 -14.30 -7.60 8.91
C PRO A 222 -15.53 -7.72 9.83
N LEU A 223 -16.65 -8.23 9.32
CA LEU A 223 -17.88 -8.51 10.07
C LEU A 223 -18.29 -9.95 9.80
N PRO A 224 -18.89 -10.72 10.72
CA PRO A 224 -19.59 -11.95 10.33
C PRO A 224 -20.71 -11.60 9.34
N SER A 225 -20.97 -12.47 8.36
CA SER A 225 -22.01 -12.30 7.33
C SER A 225 -23.46 -12.36 7.86
N MET A 226 -23.65 -12.17 9.17
CA MET A 226 -24.93 -12.18 9.87
C MET A 226 -25.00 -10.97 10.80
N VAL A 227 -25.17 -9.80 10.19
CA VAL A 227 -25.93 -8.70 10.83
C VAL A 227 -26.97 -8.32 9.78
N VAL A 228 -28.16 -8.90 9.92
CA VAL A 228 -29.39 -8.49 9.22
C VAL A 228 -30.08 -7.45 10.08
#